data_AF-A0A965F5Z1-F1
#
_entry.id   AF-A0A965F5Z1-F1
#
_cell.length_a   1.000
_cell.length_b   1.000
_cell.length_c   1.000
_cell.angle_alpha   90.00
_cell.angle_beta   90.00
_cell.angle_gamma   90.00
#
_symmetry.space_group_name_H-M   'P 1'
#
loop_
_entity.id
_entity.type
_entity.pdbx_description
1 polymer ?
#
loop_
_entity_poly.entity_id
_entity_poly.type
_entity_poly.pdbx_seq_one_letter_code
_entity_poly.pdbx_strand_id
1 'polypeptide(L)'
;MDPETGESLLESLAHWHGIRLHQGFAPIREAWLLHAPAMGAAISLKRDGTLLEGAFAGLSPEGGLLLAKGREVQLILAGEII
;
A
#
# COMPACT_ATOMS: atom_id res chain seq x y z
N MET A 1 24.06 3.27 14.00
CA MET A 1 23.00 2.27 13.79
C MET A 1 23.29 1.19 14.81
N ASP A 2 22.37 0.93 15.73
CA ASP A 2 22.54 -0.12 16.73
C ASP A 2 22.50 -1.49 16.02
N PRO A 3 23.51 -2.37 16.17
CA PRO A 3 23.56 -3.66 15.50
C PRO A 3 22.29 -4.50 15.72
N GLU A 4 21.64 -4.39 16.89
CA GLU A 4 20.39 -5.10 17.19
C GLU A 4 19.22 -4.65 16.30
N THR A 5 19.23 -3.41 15.82
CA THR A 5 18.20 -2.88 14.90
C THR A 5 18.34 -3.49 13.51
N GLY A 6 19.56 -3.80 13.07
CA GLY A 6 19.79 -4.41 11.77
C GLY A 6 19.27 -5.85 11.70
N GLU A 7 19.49 -6.63 12.75
CA GLU A 7 19.04 -8.01 12.84
C GLU A 7 17.51 -8.11 12.88
N SER A 8 16.86 -7.30 13.71
CA SER A 8 15.39 -7.24 13.80
C SER A 8 14.71 -6.87 12.47
N LEU A 9 15.33 -5.97 11.69
CA LEU A 9 14.85 -5.61 10.35
C LEU A 9 15.00 -6.78 9.38
N LEU A 10 16.14 -7.48 9.39
CA LEU A 10 16.39 -8.62 8.52
C LEU A 10 15.43 -9.78 8.81
N GLU A 11 15.14 -10.06 10.07
CA GLU A 11 14.14 -11.05 10.48
C GLU A 11 12.74 -10.71 9.96
N SER A 12 12.33 -9.44 10.10
CA SER A 12 11.04 -8.96 9.60
C SER A 12 10.94 -9.08 8.08
N LEU A 13 12.00 -8.72 7.35
CA LEU A 13 12.06 -8.88 5.90
C LEU A 13 12.02 -10.35 5.48
N ALA A 14 12.78 -11.22 6.16
CA ALA A 14 12.79 -12.65 5.90
C ALA A 14 11.40 -13.28 6.13
N HIS A 15 10.71 -12.87 7.18
CA HIS A 15 9.34 -13.29 7.47
C HIS A 15 8.38 -12.94 6.33
N TRP A 16 8.31 -11.67 5.92
CA TRP A 16 7.40 -11.25 4.84
C TRP A 16 7.80 -11.80 3.47
N HIS A 17 9.09 -11.96 3.20
CA HIS A 17 9.57 -12.63 2.00
C HIS A 17 9.13 -14.10 1.96
N GLY A 18 9.22 -14.82 3.09
CA GLY A 18 8.71 -16.17 3.25
C GLY A 18 7.20 -16.25 2.98
N ILE A 19 6.41 -15.34 3.56
CA ILE A 19 4.96 -15.25 3.29
C ILE A 19 4.71 -15.06 1.80
N ARG A 20 5.39 -14.12 1.15
CA ARG A 20 5.21 -13.85 -0.29
C ARG A 20 5.45 -15.09 -1.15
N LEU A 21 6.52 -15.85 -0.87
CA LEU A 21 6.90 -17.01 -1.65
C LEU A 21 5.92 -18.18 -1.50
N HIS A 22 5.36 -18.40 -0.31
CA HIS A 22 4.51 -19.57 -0.02
C HIS A 22 3.02 -19.29 -0.17
N GLN A 23 2.58 -18.06 0.09
CA GLN A 23 1.17 -17.67 0.18
C GLN A 23 0.78 -16.58 -0.83
N GLY A 24 1.74 -16.05 -1.59
CA GLY A 24 1.51 -14.94 -2.51
C GLY A 24 1.35 -13.59 -1.79
N PHE A 25 0.78 -12.61 -2.49
CA PHE A 25 0.72 -11.23 -2.01
C PHE A 25 -0.48 -10.92 -1.11
N ALA A 26 -1.56 -11.71 -1.15
CA ALA A 26 -2.80 -11.40 -0.43
C ALA A 26 -2.60 -11.17 1.08
N PRO A 27 -1.83 -12.00 1.83
CA PRO A 27 -1.61 -11.76 3.26
C PRO A 27 -0.82 -10.47 3.55
N ILE A 28 0.11 -10.11 2.65
CA ILE A 28 0.89 -8.87 2.77
C ILE A 28 -0.03 -7.66 2.56
N ARG A 29 -0.90 -7.73 1.55
CA ARG A 29 -1.92 -6.70 1.29
C ARG A 29 -2.84 -6.51 2.49
N GLU A 30 -3.32 -7.59 3.09
CA GLU A 30 -4.18 -7.54 4.27
C GLU A 30 -3.47 -6.87 5.45
N ALA A 31 -2.24 -7.28 5.75
CA ALA A 31 -1.45 -6.67 6.83
C ALA A 31 -1.17 -5.19 6.56
N TRP A 32 -0.83 -4.83 5.32
CA TRP A 32 -0.60 -3.44 4.93
C TRP A 32 -1.87 -2.58 5.10
N LEU A 33 -3.05 -3.11 4.74
CA LEU A 33 -4.33 -2.41 4.88
C LEU A 33 -4.68 -2.08 6.34
N LEU A 34 -4.14 -2.80 7.33
CA LEU A 34 -4.30 -2.45 8.75
C LEU A 34 -3.60 -1.14 9.13
N HIS A 35 -2.59 -0.74 8.36
CA HIS A 35 -1.81 0.49 8.56
C HIS A 35 -2.14 1.57 7.54
N ALA A 36 -3.07 1.29 6.62
CA ALA A 36 -3.48 2.22 5.59
C ALA A 36 -4.40 3.32 6.13
N PRO A 37 -4.65 4.39 5.34
CA PRO A 37 -5.74 5.31 5.63
C PRO A 37 -7.07 4.58 5.81
N ALA A 38 -7.96 5.14 6.61
CA ALA A 38 -9.32 4.61 6.75
C ALA A 38 -10.03 4.59 5.38
N MET A 39 -10.86 3.56 5.14
CA MET A 39 -11.71 3.52 3.96
C MET A 39 -12.57 4.79 3.87
N GLY A 40 -12.57 5.45 2.71
CA GLY A 40 -13.27 6.70 2.49
C GLY A 40 -12.49 7.96 2.90
N ALA A 41 -11.32 7.84 3.54
CA ALA A 41 -10.49 8.99 3.88
C ALA A 41 -10.06 9.74 2.61
N ALA A 42 -10.15 11.08 2.63
CA ALA A 42 -9.67 11.91 1.54
C ALA A 42 -8.15 11.77 1.43
N ILE A 43 -7.67 11.53 0.21
CA ILE A 43 -6.26 11.44 -0.11
C ILE A 43 -5.98 12.24 -1.38
N SER A 44 -4.79 12.82 -1.44
CA SER A 44 -4.26 13.51 -2.61
C SER A 44 -2.98 12.80 -3.04
N LEU A 45 -2.81 12.62 -4.35
CA LEU A 45 -1.61 12.01 -4.89
C LEU A 45 -1.13 12.70 -6.15
N LYS A 46 0.18 12.68 -6.37
CA LYS A 46 0.80 13.15 -7.60
C LYS A 46 1.14 11.96 -8.49
N ARG A 47 0.75 12.04 -9.76
CA ARG A 47 1.17 11.10 -10.80
C ARG A 47 1.47 11.86 -12.08
N ASP A 48 2.66 11.66 -12.64
CA ASP A 48 3.11 12.30 -13.89
C ASP A 48 2.90 13.82 -13.89
N GLY A 49 3.17 14.47 -12.75
CA GLY A 49 2.98 15.92 -12.58
C GLY A 49 1.54 16.38 -12.33
N THR A 50 0.56 15.48 -12.39
CA THR A 50 -0.86 15.77 -12.16
C THR A 50 -1.25 15.44 -10.72
N LEU A 51 -1.97 16.36 -10.07
CA LEU A 51 -2.60 16.12 -8.78
C LEU A 51 -3.94 15.41 -8.98
N LEU A 52 -4.10 14.26 -8.33
CA LEU A 52 -5.35 13.50 -8.29
C LEU A 52 -5.86 13.48 -6.85
N GLU A 53 -7.14 13.80 -6.68
CA GLU A 53 -7.81 13.84 -5.39
C GLU A 53 -9.02 12.90 -5.41
N GLY A 54 -9.26 12.24 -4.28
CA GLY A 54 -10.37 11.33 -4.09
C GLY A 54 -10.35 10.69 -2.71
N ALA A 55 -11.14 9.63 -2.55
CA ALA A 55 -11.20 8.87 -1.32
C ALA A 55 -10.42 7.56 -1.45
N PHE A 56 -9.70 7.17 -0.40
CA PHE A 56 -9.03 5.88 -0.31
C PHE A 56 -10.07 4.74 -0.35
N ALA A 57 -9.98 3.88 -1.36
CA ALA A 57 -10.87 2.73 -1.53
C ALA A 57 -10.12 1.38 -1.40
N GLY A 58 -8.92 1.39 -0.81
CA GLY A 58 -8.10 0.21 -0.61
C GLY A 58 -7.04 0.01 -1.70
N LEU A 59 -6.48 -1.20 -1.72
CA LEU A 59 -5.59 -1.66 -2.78
C LEU A 59 -6.27 -2.73 -3.62
N SER A 60 -5.96 -2.82 -4.92
CA SER A 60 -6.34 -3.96 -5.76
C SER A 60 -5.61 -5.24 -5.33
N PRO A 61 -6.02 -6.42 -5.79
CA PRO A 61 -5.30 -7.67 -5.52
C PRO A 61 -3.83 -7.66 -5.99
N GLU A 62 -3.48 -6.81 -6.94
CA GLU A 62 -2.13 -6.63 -7.50
C GLU A 62 -1.34 -5.51 -6.79
N GLY A 63 -1.95 -4.84 -5.80
CA GLY A 63 -1.31 -3.79 -5.00
C GLY A 63 -1.46 -2.38 -5.54
N GLY A 64 -2.28 -2.14 -6.58
CA GLY A 64 -2.56 -0.79 -7.06
C GLY A 64 -3.52 -0.06 -6.14
N LEU A 65 -3.32 1.25 -5.93
CA LEU A 65 -4.24 2.09 -5.17
C LEU A 65 -5.59 2.20 -5.89
N LEU A 66 -6.68 1.99 -5.16
CA LEU A 66 -8.04 2.28 -5.60
C LEU A 66 -8.44 3.66 -5.08
N LEU A 67 -8.59 4.63 -5.98
CA LEU A 67 -9.03 5.98 -5.67
C LEU A 67 -10.48 6.16 -6.10
N ALA A 68 -11.37 6.31 -5.13
CA ALA A 68 -12.78 6.60 -5.40
C ALA A 68 -12.96 8.09 -5.70
N LYS A 69 -13.62 8.40 -6.82
CA LYS A 69 -13.98 9.76 -7.23
C LYS A 69 -15.43 9.78 -7.70
N GLY A 70 -16.34 10.13 -6.80
CA GLY A 70 -17.77 10.07 -7.06
C GLY A 70 -18.24 8.62 -7.26
N ARG A 71 -18.74 8.29 -8.47
CA ARG A 71 -19.21 6.94 -8.82
C ARG A 71 -18.13 6.07 -9.47
N GLU A 72 -16.95 6.62 -9.73
CA GLU A 72 -15.86 5.91 -10.38
C GLU A 72 -14.79 5.52 -9.37
N VAL A 73 -14.14 4.38 -9.62
CA VAL A 73 -12.93 3.96 -8.90
C VAL A 73 -11.80 3.85 -9.90
N GLN A 74 -10.76 4.64 -9.70
CA GLN A 74 -9.58 4.67 -10.56
C GLN A 74 -8.47 3.81 -9.95
N LEU A 75 -7.90 2.91 -10.75
CA LEU A 75 -6.71 2.13 -10.39
C LEU A 75 -5.44 2.93 -10.67
N ILE A 76 -4.57 3.05 -9.67
CA ILE A 76 -3.29 3.75 -9.76
C ILE A 76 -2.18 2.79 -9.32
N LEU A 77 -1.30 2.41 -10.26
CA LEU A 77 -0.21 1.46 -9.97
C LEU A 77 0.97 2.10 -9.25
N ALA A 78 1.21 3.38 -9.47
CA ALA A 78 2.29 4.14 -8.85
C ALA A 78 1.95 5.64 -8.82
N GLY A 79 2.50 6.33 -7.83
CA GLY A 79 2.32 7.74 -7.57
C GLY A 79 2.91 8.10 -6.20
N GLU A 80 2.83 9.37 -5.85
CA GLU A 80 3.28 9.89 -4.56
C GLU A 80 2.07 10.41 -3.80
N ILE A 81 1.85 9.94 -2.57
CA ILE A 81 0.83 10.52 -1.68
C ILE A 81 1.40 11.83 -1.10
N ILE A 82 0.59 12.89 -1.08
CA ILE A 82 0.97 14.23 -0.62
C ILE A 82 0.20 14.62 0.64
#